data_AF-A0A0B8QWX3-F1
#
_entry.id   AF-A0A0B8QWX3-F1
#
_cell.length_a   1.000
_cell.length_b   1.000
_cell.length_c   1.000
_cell.angle_alpha   90.00
_cell.angle_beta   90.00
_cell.angle_gamma   90.00
#
_symmetry.space_group_name_H-M   'P 1'
#
loop_
_entity.id
_entity.type
_entity.pdbx_description
1 polymer ?
#
loop_
_entity_poly.entity_id
_entity_poly.type
_entity_poly.pdbx_seq_one_letter_code
_entity_poly.pdbx_strand_id
1 'polypeptide(L)' 'MRRYSREYLIHHPEKRGKDLETTRRSCEKFRHMPTTVVNYVEGTRYRANKSKSGSYKHLLQPKSGGIAYTSGYG' A
#
# COMPACT_ATOMS: atom_id res chain seq x y z
N MET A 1 -1.71 1.38 9.14
CA MET A 1 -1.87 0.34 8.12
C MET A 1 -1.51 -1.02 8.70
N ARG A 2 -2.51 -1.82 9.03
CA ARG A 2 -2.34 -3.23 9.44
C ARG A 2 -2.57 -4.11 8.22
N ARG A 3 -1.55 -4.87 7.83
CA ARG A 3 -1.64 -5.84 6.74
C ARG A 3 -2.29 -7.12 7.25
N TYR A 4 -3.61 -7.20 7.14
CA TYR A 4 -4.34 -8.42 7.40
C TYR A 4 -4.12 -9.44 6.28
N SER A 5 -3.96 -10.72 6.62
CA SER A 5 -3.93 -11.79 5.63
C SER A 5 -5.31 -11.97 4.99
N ARG A 6 -5.33 -12.56 3.80
CA ARG A 6 -6.60 -12.85 3.09
C ARG A 6 -7.50 -13.75 3.93
N GLU A 7 -6.93 -14.80 4.54
CA GLU A 7 -7.66 -15.71 5.43
C GLU A 7 -8.26 -14.98 6.63
N TYR A 8 -7.49 -14.07 7.24
CA TYR A 8 -7.97 -13.27 8.37
C TYR A 8 -9.18 -12.39 7.99
N LEU A 9 -9.17 -11.77 6.80
CA LEU A 9 -10.27 -10.94 6.30
C LEU A 9 -11.51 -11.74 5.86
N ILE A 10 -11.36 -13.04 5.61
CA ILE A 10 -12.48 -13.95 5.36
C ILE A 10 -13.21 -14.22 6.68
N HIS A 11 -12.47 -14.48 7.76
CA HIS A 11 -13.04 -14.70 9.09
C HIS A 11 -13.51 -13.41 9.79
N HIS A 12 -12.93 -12.26 9.43
CA HIS A 12 -13.25 -10.95 9.99
C HIS A 12 -13.61 -9.93 8.90
N PRO A 13 -14.78 -10.08 8.23
CA PRO A 13 -15.21 -9.18 7.17
C PRO A 13 -15.36 -7.73 7.64
N GLU A 14 -15.68 -7.50 8.91
CA GLU A 14 -15.81 -6.18 9.55
C GLU A 14 -14.49 -5.39 9.59
N LYS A 15 -13.35 -6.07 9.38
CA LYS A 15 -12.02 -5.45 9.34
C LYS A 15 -11.59 -5.06 7.93
N ARG A 16 -12.37 -5.43 6.90
CA ARG A 16 -12.15 -4.90 5.54
C ARG A 16 -12.46 -3.41 5.54
N GLY A 17 -11.64 -2.62 4.85
CA GLY A 17 -11.85 -1.17 4.73
C GLY A 17 -11.40 -0.33 5.94
N LYS A 18 -11.17 -0.90 7.14
CA LYS A 18 -10.62 -0.14 8.29
C LYS A 18 -9.29 0.54 7.99
N ASP A 19 -8.49 -0.05 7.10
CA ASP A 19 -7.21 0.51 6.69
C ASP A 19 -7.36 1.78 5.83
N LEU A 20 -8.38 1.82 4.97
CA LEU A 20 -8.75 3.00 4.18
C LEU A 20 -9.22 4.14 5.08
N GLU A 21 -10.08 3.86 6.05
CA GLU A 21 -10.56 4.88 7.01
C GLU A 21 -9.39 5.49 7.81
N THR A 22 -8.49 4.63 8.30
CA THR A 22 -7.30 5.08 9.03
C THR A 22 -6.38 5.92 8.16
N THR A 23 -6.20 5.52 6.90
CA THR A 23 -5.40 6.25 5.91
C THR A 23 -6.03 7.61 5.62
N ARG A 24 -7.35 7.66 5.39
CA ARG A 24 -8.08 8.91 5.13
C ARG A 24 -7.94 9.90 6.28
N ARG A 25 -8.16 9.48 7.54
CA ARG A 25 -7.95 10.33 8.72
C ARG A 25 -6.52 10.85 8.85
N SER A 26 -5.55 10.04 8.44
CA SER A 26 -4.14 10.46 8.46
C SER A 26 -3.87 11.51 7.38
N CYS A 27 -4.41 11.32 6.18
CA CYS A 27 -4.27 12.23 5.05
C CYS A 27 -5.03 13.56 5.23
N GLU A 28 -6.10 13.60 6.03
CA GLU A 28 -6.83 14.85 6.32
C GLU A 28 -5.92 15.95 6.86
N LYS A 29 -4.90 15.59 7.65
CA LYS A 29 -3.92 16.53 8.18
C LYS A 29 -3.05 17.17 7.11
N PHE A 30 -2.85 16.50 5.97
CA PHE A 30 -2.03 17.00 4.86
C PHE A 30 -2.65 18.23 4.19
N ARG A 31 -3.96 18.46 4.37
CA ARG A 31 -4.65 19.66 3.88
C ARG A 31 -4.15 20.95 4.54
N HIS A 32 -3.63 20.86 5.76
CA HIS A 32 -3.25 22.00 6.58
C HIS A 32 -1.74 22.08 6.84
N MET A 33 -0.99 21.05 6.44
CA MET A 33 0.46 20.97 6.63
C MET A 33 1.13 20.45 5.37
N PRO A 34 2.11 21.16 4.80
CA PRO A 34 2.85 20.67 3.65
C PRO A 34 3.50 19.33 4.01
N THR A 35 3.09 18.27 3.33
CA THR A 35 3.47 16.90 3.64
C THR A 35 3.94 16.19 2.36
N THR A 36 5.13 15.61 2.42
CA THR A 36 5.65 14.76 1.33
C THR A 36 5.25 13.31 1.59
N VAL A 37 4.59 12.69 0.62
CA VAL A 37 4.23 11.27 0.66
C VAL A 37 5.11 10.51 -0.32
N VAL A 38 5.81 9.49 0.18
CA VAL A 38 6.63 8.59 -0.63
C VAL A 38 5.97 7.21 -0.68
N ASN A 39 5.71 6.70 -1.89
CA ASN A 39 5.11 5.38 -2.09
C ASN A 39 6.08 4.43 -2.81
N TYR A 40 6.18 3.20 -2.29
CA TYR A 40 6.85 2.06 -2.91
C TYR A 40 5.79 1.12 -3.51
N VAL A 41 5.49 1.33 -4.80
CA VAL A 41 4.36 0.73 -5.52
C VAL A 41 4.44 -0.79 -5.66
N GLU A 42 5.60 -1.41 -5.41
CA GLU A 42 5.74 -2.85 -5.32
C GLU A 42 5.05 -3.48 -4.09
N GLY A 43 4.71 -2.65 -3.09
CA GLY A 43 3.97 -3.01 -1.89
C GLY A 43 4.72 -3.87 -0.87
N THR A 44 5.85 -4.49 -1.22
CA THR A 44 6.69 -5.26 -0.29
C THR A 44 8.16 -5.01 -0.55
N ARG A 45 8.97 -4.95 0.51
CA ARG A 45 10.42 -4.81 0.38
C ARG A 45 11.02 -5.93 -0.48
N TYR A 46 11.98 -5.54 -1.32
CA TYR A 46 12.81 -6.48 -2.07
C TYR A 46 13.57 -7.41 -1.13
N ARG A 47 13.71 -8.68 -1.53
CA ARG A 47 14.58 -9.70 -0.94
C ARG A 47 15.12 -10.56 -2.08
N ALA A 48 16.33 -11.09 -1.95
CA ALA A 48 16.98 -11.86 -3.02
C ALA A 48 16.12 -13.04 -3.52
N ASN A 49 15.41 -13.72 -2.61
CA ASN A 49 14.49 -14.82 -2.95
C ASN A 49 13.18 -14.38 -3.64
N LYS A 50 12.92 -13.07 -3.76
CA LYS A 50 11.78 -12.49 -4.46
C LYS A 50 12.17 -11.86 -5.80
N SER A 51 13.45 -11.96 -6.18
CA SER A 51 13.91 -11.51 -7.49
C SER A 51 13.10 -12.23 -8.57
N LYS A 52 12.32 -11.46 -9.33
CA LYS A 52 11.66 -11.92 -10.55
C LYS A 52 12.37 -11.27 -11.72
N SER A 53 12.52 -12.00 -12.82
CA SER A 53 13.05 -11.50 -14.09
C SER A 53 12.34 -10.19 -14.47
N GLY A 54 13.01 -9.08 -14.30
CA GLY A 54 12.43 -7.76 -14.47
C GLY A 54 13.51 -6.72 -14.65
N SER A 55 13.16 -5.59 -15.24
CA SER A 55 14.08 -4.53 -15.64
C SER A 55 14.76 -3.77 -14.48
N TYR A 56 14.52 -4.17 -13.22
CA TYR A 56 15.00 -3.47 -12.03
C TYR A 56 15.85 -4.37 -11.14
N LYS A 57 17.04 -3.89 -10.77
CA LYS A 57 18.03 -4.64 -9.96
C LYS A 57 17.69 -4.69 -8.46
N HIS A 58 17.03 -3.66 -7.95
CA HIS A 58 16.78 -3.47 -6.51
C HIS A 58 15.31 -3.27 -6.15
N LEU A 59 14.42 -3.22 -7.16
CA LEU A 59 12.99 -3.03 -6.99
C LEU A 59 12.25 -4.24 -7.52
N LEU A 60 11.12 -4.55 -6.89
CA LEU A 60 10.16 -5.48 -7.44
C LEU A 60 9.28 -4.75 -8.47
N GLN A 61 8.62 -5.52 -9.32
CA GLN A 61 7.64 -4.93 -10.25
C GLN A 61 6.51 -4.22 -9.50
N PRO A 62 6.02 -3.09 -10.01
CA PRO A 62 4.91 -2.36 -9.41
C PRO A 62 3.66 -3.24 -9.39
N LYS A 63 2.83 -3.07 -8.36
CA LYS A 63 1.52 -3.73 -8.26
C LYS A 63 0.43 -2.72 -8.57
N SER A 64 -0.60 -3.13 -9.30
CA SER A 64 -1.72 -2.28 -9.68
C SER A 64 -2.36 -1.58 -8.46
N GLY A 65 -2.45 -2.28 -7.33
CA GLY A 65 -2.95 -1.71 -6.08
C GLY A 65 -2.08 -0.56 -5.55
N GLY A 66 -0.74 -0.65 -5.64
CA GLY A 66 0.16 0.40 -5.18
C GLY A 66 0.06 1.70 -5.99
N ILE A 67 -0.24 1.58 -7.28
CA ILE A 67 -0.45 2.72 -8.18
C ILE A 67 -1.79 3.42 -7.87
N ALA A 68 -2.86 2.66 -7.67
CA ALA A 68 -4.18 3.21 -7.36
C ALA A 68 -4.19 4.05 -6.06
N TYR A 69 -3.46 3.62 -5.03
CA TYR A 69 -3.36 4.35 -3.75
C TYR A 69 -2.67 5.72 -3.89
N THR A 70 -1.74 5.90 -4.84
CA THR A 70 -1.05 7.20 -5.04
C THR A 70 -1.88 8.18 -5.84
N SER A 71 -2.64 7.70 -6.82
CA SER A 71 -3.34 8.58 -7.77
C SER A 71 -4.61 9.22 -7.20
N GLY A 72 -5.03 8.89 -5.97
CA GLY A 72 -6.18 9.53 -5.30
C GLY A 72 -7.56 9.19 -5.89
N TYR A 73 -7.64 8.27 -6.85
CA TYR A 73 -8.88 7.78 -7.48
C TYR A 73 -9.31 6.42 -6.91
N GLY A 74 -9.47 6.32 -5.59
CA GLY A 74 -9.91 5.11 -4.89
C GLY A 74 -11.01 5.38 -3.89
#